data_AF-A0A2D3VSM4-F1
#
_entry.id   AF-A0A2D3VSM4-F1
#
_cell.length_a   1.000
_cell.length_b   1.000
_cell.length_c   1.000
_cell.angle_alpha   90.00
_cell.angle_beta   90.00
_cell.angle_gamma   90.00
#
_symmetry.space_group_name_H-M   'P 1'
#
loop_
_entity.id
_entity.type
_entity.pdbx_description
1 polymer ?
#
loop_
_entity_poly.entity_id
_entity_poly.type
_entity_poly.pdbx_seq_one_letter_code
_entity_poly.pdbx_strand_id
1 'polypeptide(L)'
;MLLDKKDLPIVAMEFMNDVHEKDIEIINTLYDTLVSYETAPSEENKKRLVQLYREWFEHTIEHFRGEEVLMVEKNFPPYPVHKGEHDRALALMDDVLRNFTTTGDITALKQYITQVVPQWFVQHIQSMDMVTAMFFKSGMSPCLMH
;
A
#
# COMPACT_ATOMS: atom_id res chain seq x y z
N MET A 1 -6.20 2.67 15.64
CA MET A 1 -5.20 1.95 14.84
C MET A 1 -5.73 0.62 14.32
N LEU A 2 -5.49 0.36 13.04
CA LEU A 2 -5.89 -0.81 12.28
C LEU A 2 -4.76 -1.83 12.15
N LEU A 3 -3.52 -1.38 11.99
CA LEU A 3 -2.32 -2.19 11.81
C LEU A 3 -1.26 -1.84 12.87
N ASP A 4 -0.58 -2.85 13.43
CA ASP A 4 0.61 -2.65 14.29
C ASP A 4 1.87 -2.84 13.45
N LYS A 5 2.81 -1.89 13.56
CA LYS A 5 4.12 -1.97 12.89
C LYS A 5 4.89 -3.25 13.23
N LYS A 6 4.69 -3.80 14.43
CA LYS A 6 5.35 -5.04 14.89
C LYS A 6 4.92 -6.27 14.12
N ASP A 7 3.76 -6.22 13.49
CA ASP A 7 3.22 -7.33 12.70
C ASP A 7 3.68 -7.23 11.24
N LEU A 8 4.43 -6.18 10.86
CA LEU A 8 4.99 -6.08 9.53
C LEU A 8 6.15 -7.05 9.33
N PRO A 9 6.21 -7.72 8.17
CA PRO A 9 7.41 -8.42 7.76
C PRO A 9 8.52 -7.40 7.49
N ILE A 10 9.73 -7.73 7.94
CA ILE A 10 10.93 -6.94 7.67
C ILE A 10 11.63 -7.54 6.47
N VAL A 11 11.87 -6.72 5.45
CA VAL A 11 12.59 -7.11 4.24
C VAL A 11 14.06 -6.71 4.31
N ALA A 12 14.86 -7.26 3.38
CA ALA A 12 16.32 -7.18 3.44
C ALA A 12 16.91 -5.77 3.21
N MET A 13 16.12 -4.85 2.65
CA MET A 13 16.52 -3.47 2.33
C MET A 13 15.86 -2.49 3.30
N GLU A 14 16.68 -1.70 4.00
CA GLU A 14 16.22 -0.77 5.04
C GLU A 14 15.22 0.26 4.51
N PHE A 15 15.51 0.89 3.36
CA PHE A 15 14.63 1.91 2.79
C PHE A 15 13.21 1.41 2.47
N MET A 16 13.06 0.11 2.16
CA MET A 16 11.75 -0.50 1.91
C MET A 16 10.96 -0.61 3.22
N ASN A 17 11.63 -0.99 4.32
CA ASN A 17 10.99 -1.02 5.64
C ASN A 17 10.55 0.39 6.08
N ASP A 18 11.37 1.42 5.82
CA ASP A 18 11.02 2.81 6.16
C ASP A 18 9.74 3.27 5.43
N VAL A 19 9.60 2.97 4.13
CA VAL A 19 8.39 3.32 3.37
C VAL A 19 7.17 2.48 3.81
N HIS A 20 7.36 1.20 4.15
CA HIS A 20 6.27 0.35 4.67
C HIS A 20 5.76 0.84 6.03
N GLU A 21 6.67 1.28 6.91
CA GLU A 21 6.28 1.89 8.17
C GLU A 21 5.49 3.17 7.96
N LYS A 22 5.89 3.97 6.97
CA LYS A 22 5.18 5.21 6.63
C LYS A 22 3.78 4.93 6.08
N ASP A 23 3.62 3.91 5.23
CA ASP A 23 2.32 3.44 4.75
C ASP A 23 1.40 3.12 5.94
N ILE A 24 1.87 2.36 6.93
CA ILE A 24 1.08 2.03 8.13
C ILE A 24 0.64 3.27 8.92
N GLU A 25 1.53 4.25 9.09
CA GLU A 25 1.18 5.48 9.80
C GLU A 25 0.01 6.21 9.12
N ILE A 26 0.07 6.31 7.79
CA ILE A 26 -0.98 6.95 7.00
C ILE A 26 -2.26 6.11 7.05
N ILE A 27 -2.18 4.78 6.85
CA ILE A 27 -3.33 3.86 6.89
C ILE A 27 -4.02 3.92 8.26
N ASN A 28 -3.27 3.96 9.36
CA ASN A 28 -3.84 4.07 10.71
C ASN A 28 -4.57 5.41 10.90
N THR A 29 -3.98 6.50 10.44
CA THR A 29 -4.59 7.84 10.50
C THR A 29 -5.85 7.92 9.62
N LEU A 30 -5.81 7.28 8.46
CA LEU A 30 -6.94 7.15 7.54
C LEU A 30 -8.07 6.34 8.16
N TYR A 31 -7.76 5.22 8.82
CA TYR A 31 -8.73 4.41 9.54
C TYR A 31 -9.43 5.19 10.66
N ASP A 32 -8.67 5.92 11.48
CA ASP A 32 -9.27 6.70 12.57
C ASP A 32 -10.18 7.84 12.01
N THR A 33 -9.82 8.41 10.85
CA THR A 33 -10.65 9.39 10.14
C THR A 33 -11.91 8.76 9.53
N LEU A 34 -11.80 7.55 8.99
CA LEU A 34 -12.91 6.76 8.46
C LEU A 34 -13.94 6.48 9.57
N VAL A 35 -13.49 6.03 10.75
CA VAL A 35 -14.35 5.78 11.92
C VAL A 35 -15.04 7.07 12.38
N SER A 36 -14.31 8.19 12.37
CA SER A 36 -14.87 9.50 12.74
C SER A 36 -15.96 9.95 11.77
N TYR A 37 -15.74 9.78 10.46
CA TYR A 37 -16.75 10.09 9.45
C TYR A 37 -17.97 9.18 9.55
N GLU A 38 -17.79 7.88 9.80
CA GLU A 38 -18.92 6.94 9.98
C GLU A 38 -19.79 7.30 11.19
N THR A 39 -19.15 7.73 12.29
CA THR A 39 -19.85 8.10 13.53
C THR A 39 -20.58 9.44 13.41
N ALA A 40 -19.99 10.42 12.72
CA ALA A 40 -20.54 11.75 12.54
C ALA A 40 -20.31 12.25 11.10
N PRO A 41 -21.15 11.86 10.14
CA PRO A 41 -20.99 12.27 8.75
C PRO A 41 -21.17 13.78 8.60
N SER A 42 -20.18 14.45 8.01
CA SER A 42 -20.23 15.87 7.65
C SER A 42 -19.38 16.14 6.42
N GLU A 43 -19.64 17.25 5.72
CA GLU A 43 -18.82 17.66 4.57
C GLU A 43 -17.36 17.92 4.95
N GLU A 44 -17.12 18.42 6.17
CA GLU A 44 -15.77 18.61 6.70
C GLU A 44 -15.05 17.27 6.91
N ASN A 45 -15.72 16.31 7.56
CA ASN A 45 -15.16 14.97 7.78
C ASN A 45 -14.96 14.23 6.45
N LYS A 46 -15.87 14.40 5.48
CA LYS A 46 -15.72 13.85 4.13
C LYS A 46 -14.47 14.40 3.45
N LYS A 47 -14.29 15.73 3.47
CA LYS A 47 -13.11 16.38 2.87
C LYS A 47 -11.81 15.89 3.51
N ARG A 48 -11.77 15.78 4.84
CA ARG A 48 -10.60 15.26 5.56
C ARG A 48 -10.29 13.81 5.19
N LEU A 49 -11.31 12.95 5.14
CA LEU A 49 -11.16 11.55 4.73
C LEU A 49 -10.60 11.44 3.31
N VAL A 50 -11.17 12.20 2.36
CA VAL A 50 -10.71 12.22 0.97
C VAL A 50 -9.28 12.75 0.87
N GLN A 51 -8.93 13.80 1.62
CA GLN A 51 -7.58 14.35 1.61
C GLN A 51 -6.54 13.34 2.09
N LEU A 52 -6.77 12.68 3.23
CA LEU A 52 -5.87 11.66 3.76
C LEU A 52 -5.77 10.43 2.85
N TYR A 53 -6.87 10.04 2.19
CA TYR A 53 -6.83 8.96 1.22
C TYR A 53 -5.94 9.34 0.02
N ARG A 54 -6.02 10.58 -0.46
CA ARG A 54 -5.18 11.06 -1.56
C ARG A 54 -3.71 11.15 -1.17
N GLU A 55 -3.41 11.58 0.05
CA GLU A 55 -2.06 11.56 0.60
C GLU A 55 -1.51 10.13 0.62
N TRP A 56 -2.31 9.16 1.07
CA TRP A 56 -1.93 7.75 1.03
C TRP A 56 -1.68 7.27 -0.40
N PHE A 57 -2.58 7.60 -1.33
CA PHE A 57 -2.43 7.21 -2.73
C PHE A 57 -1.17 7.78 -3.38
N GLU A 58 -0.85 9.05 -3.13
CA GLU A 58 0.38 9.68 -3.60
C GLU A 58 1.64 9.04 -2.99
N HIS A 59 1.60 8.72 -1.69
CA HIS A 59 2.68 7.99 -1.01
C HIS A 59 2.88 6.59 -1.61
N THR A 60 1.81 5.84 -1.87
CA THR A 60 1.89 4.51 -2.48
C THR A 60 2.44 4.57 -3.91
N ILE A 61 2.10 5.59 -4.70
CA ILE A 61 2.68 5.80 -6.04
C ILE A 61 4.20 6.00 -5.95
N GLU A 62 4.66 6.86 -5.03
CA GLU A 62 6.10 7.14 -4.90
C GLU A 62 6.86 5.93 -4.34
N HIS A 63 6.27 5.22 -3.37
CA HIS A 63 6.79 3.94 -2.88
C HIS A 63 6.99 2.96 -4.04
N PHE A 64 5.95 2.63 -4.79
CA PHE A 64 6.06 1.70 -5.93
C PHE A 64 7.07 2.18 -6.97
N ARG A 65 7.08 3.47 -7.27
CA ARG A 65 8.06 4.05 -8.21
C ARG A 65 9.49 3.84 -7.73
N GLY A 66 9.77 4.04 -6.45
CA GLY A 66 11.10 3.82 -5.87
C GLY A 66 11.59 2.40 -6.07
N GLU A 67 10.73 1.41 -5.83
CA GLU A 67 11.05 0.01 -6.08
C GLU A 67 11.19 -0.29 -7.57
N GLU A 68 10.27 0.18 -8.41
CA GLU A 68 10.25 -0.08 -9.85
C GLU A 68 11.50 0.46 -10.55
N VAL A 69 11.96 1.65 -10.18
CA VAL A 69 13.22 2.20 -10.69
C VAL A 69 14.37 1.25 -10.38
N LEU A 70 14.47 0.79 -9.12
CA LEU A 70 15.55 -0.09 -8.70
C LEU A 70 15.43 -1.50 -9.31
N MET A 71 14.21 -2.00 -9.51
CA MET A 71 13.93 -3.25 -10.23
C MET A 71 14.46 -3.19 -11.66
N VAL A 72 14.20 -2.09 -12.38
CA VAL A 72 14.70 -1.89 -13.75
C VAL A 72 16.22 -1.77 -13.75
N GLU A 73 16.79 -0.93 -12.89
CA GLU A 73 18.24 -0.71 -12.81
C GLU A 73 19.03 -2.00 -12.53
N LYS A 74 18.50 -2.87 -11.67
CA LYS A 74 19.14 -4.14 -11.29
C LYS A 74 18.75 -5.32 -12.19
N ASN A 75 17.97 -5.10 -13.24
CA ASN A 75 17.46 -6.16 -14.12
C ASN A 75 16.72 -7.26 -13.35
N PHE A 76 15.85 -6.86 -12.41
CA PHE A 76 15.07 -7.79 -11.61
C PHE A 76 14.15 -8.65 -12.51
N PRO A 77 14.35 -9.98 -12.58
CA PRO A 77 13.69 -10.80 -13.60
C PRO A 77 12.15 -10.79 -13.57
N PRO A 78 11.47 -10.82 -12.41
CA PRO A 78 10.00 -10.80 -12.37
C PRO A 78 9.41 -9.38 -12.31
N TYR A 79 10.15 -8.34 -12.72
CA TYR A 79 9.66 -6.95 -12.76
C TYR A 79 8.27 -6.79 -13.41
N PRO A 80 7.97 -7.37 -14.59
CA PRO A 80 6.65 -7.20 -15.22
C PRO A 80 5.49 -7.72 -14.36
N VAL A 81 5.75 -8.77 -13.56
CA VAL A 81 4.75 -9.37 -12.68
C VAL A 81 4.54 -8.51 -11.43
N HIS A 82 5.63 -8.06 -10.79
CA HIS A 82 5.56 -7.19 -9.61
C HIS A 82 4.89 -5.86 -9.96
N LYS A 83 5.33 -5.19 -11.03
CA LYS A 83 4.68 -3.96 -11.52
C LYS A 83 3.19 -4.19 -11.83
N GLY A 84 2.83 -5.34 -12.39
CA GLY A 84 1.44 -5.67 -12.66
C GLY A 84 0.56 -5.82 -11.41
N GLU A 85 1.14 -6.14 -10.25
CA GLU A 85 0.43 -6.09 -8.95
C GLU A 85 0.30 -4.64 -8.46
N HIS A 86 1.35 -3.82 -8.57
CA HIS A 86 1.30 -2.40 -8.25
C HIS A 86 0.20 -1.68 -9.04
N ASP A 87 0.17 -1.86 -10.36
CA ASP A 87 -0.80 -1.22 -11.25
C ASP A 87 -2.24 -1.60 -10.87
N ARG A 88 -2.48 -2.86 -10.46
CA ARG A 88 -3.79 -3.33 -9.98
C ARG A 88 -4.16 -2.74 -8.64
N ALA A 89 -3.21 -2.63 -7.71
CA ALA A 89 -3.43 -2.00 -6.42
C ALA A 89 -3.83 -0.52 -6.59
N LEU A 90 -3.07 0.23 -7.40
CA LEU A 90 -3.36 1.65 -7.69
C LEU A 90 -4.71 1.84 -8.39
N ALA A 91 -5.06 0.97 -9.34
CA ALA A 91 -6.36 1.03 -10.01
C ALA A 91 -7.52 0.81 -9.01
N LEU A 92 -7.38 -0.17 -8.12
CA LEU A 92 -8.38 -0.44 -7.08
C LEU A 92 -8.50 0.73 -6.09
N MET A 93 -7.37 1.37 -5.73
CA MET A 93 -7.39 2.57 -4.88
C MET A 93 -8.20 3.71 -5.53
N ASP A 94 -7.93 4.00 -6.80
CA ASP A 94 -8.66 5.03 -7.54
C ASP A 94 -10.16 4.70 -7.63
N ASP A 95 -10.50 3.47 -8.02
CA ASP A 95 -11.89 3.02 -8.17
C ASP A 95 -12.70 3.17 -6.88
N VAL A 96 -12.14 2.76 -5.74
CA VAL A 96 -12.82 2.82 -4.44
C VAL A 96 -13.04 4.27 -4.01
N LEU A 97 -12.04 5.15 -4.19
CA LEU A 97 -12.19 6.57 -3.87
C LEU A 97 -13.20 7.26 -4.80
N ARG A 98 -13.15 6.97 -6.10
CA ARG A 98 -14.09 7.52 -7.09
C ARG A 98 -15.52 7.12 -6.77
N ASN A 99 -15.75 5.86 -6.41
CA ASN A 99 -17.07 5.39 -5.97
C ASN A 99 -17.56 6.20 -4.76
N PHE A 100 -16.78 6.27 -3.68
CA PHE A 100 -17.16 7.01 -2.47
C PHE A 100 -17.45 8.49 -2.73
N THR A 101 -16.58 9.16 -3.49
CA THR A 101 -16.73 10.59 -3.76
C THR A 101 -17.96 10.90 -4.62
N THR A 102 -18.33 10.01 -5.54
CA THR A 102 -19.47 10.15 -6.44
C THR A 102 -20.80 9.81 -5.75
N THR A 103 -20.85 8.70 -5.01
CA THR A 103 -22.11 8.19 -4.44
C THR A 103 -22.35 8.71 -3.02
N GLY A 104 -21.29 9.05 -2.28
CA GLY A 104 -21.35 9.29 -0.84
C GLY A 104 -21.47 8.01 0.00
N ASP A 105 -21.56 6.83 -0.63
CA ASP A 105 -21.64 5.55 0.07
C ASP A 105 -20.25 5.11 0.54
N ILE A 106 -20.08 5.07 1.86
CA ILE A 106 -18.83 4.69 2.52
C ILE A 106 -18.60 3.17 2.57
N THR A 107 -19.62 2.34 2.37
CA THR A 107 -19.54 0.90 2.66
C THR A 107 -18.38 0.23 1.93
N ALA A 108 -18.22 0.49 0.63
CA ALA A 108 -17.11 -0.08 -0.16
C ALA A 108 -15.74 0.43 0.30
N LEU A 109 -15.61 1.74 0.59
CA LEU A 109 -14.37 2.33 1.11
C LEU A 109 -13.98 1.75 2.46
N LYS A 110 -14.95 1.58 3.36
CA LYS A 110 -14.73 0.98 4.67
C LYS A 110 -14.30 -0.47 4.57
N GLN A 111 -14.95 -1.26 3.73
CA GLN A 111 -14.56 -2.65 3.53
C GLN A 111 -13.16 -2.76 2.93
N TYR A 112 -12.86 -1.91 1.94
CA TYR A 112 -11.54 -1.84 1.34
C TYR A 112 -10.45 -1.56 2.38
N ILE A 113 -10.60 -0.48 3.16
CA ILE A 113 -9.62 -0.09 4.17
C ILE A 113 -9.51 -1.14 5.28
N THR A 114 -10.61 -1.70 5.78
CA THR A 114 -10.57 -2.54 6.99
C THR A 114 -10.31 -4.02 6.71
N GLN A 115 -10.45 -4.49 5.47
CA GLN A 115 -10.30 -5.91 5.13
C GLN A 115 -9.28 -6.13 4.02
N VAL A 116 -9.43 -5.41 2.90
CA VAL A 116 -8.61 -5.65 1.71
C VAL A 116 -7.19 -5.13 1.92
N VAL A 117 -7.03 -3.91 2.41
CA VAL A 117 -5.72 -3.27 2.58
C VAL A 117 -4.81 -4.03 3.56
N PRO A 118 -5.25 -4.37 4.79
CA PRO A 118 -4.43 -5.15 5.73
C PRO A 118 -3.94 -6.47 5.15
N GLN A 119 -4.84 -7.20 4.49
CA GLN A 119 -4.53 -8.50 3.91
C GLN A 119 -3.54 -8.36 2.75
N TRP A 120 -3.84 -7.48 1.80
CA TRP A 120 -3.01 -7.27 0.62
C TRP A 120 -1.62 -6.76 1.00
N PHE A 121 -1.52 -5.76 1.89
CA PHE A 121 -0.26 -5.12 2.25
C PHE A 121 0.72 -6.11 2.91
N VAL A 122 0.26 -6.87 3.90
CA VAL A 122 1.11 -7.88 4.56
C VAL A 122 1.52 -8.97 3.57
N GLN A 123 0.60 -9.45 2.73
CA GLN A 123 0.90 -10.48 1.74
C GLN A 123 1.90 -10.01 0.68
N HIS A 124 1.77 -8.76 0.21
CA HIS A 124 2.66 -8.16 -0.77
C HIS A 124 4.09 -8.10 -0.22
N ILE A 125 4.26 -7.57 0.99
CA ILE A 125 5.55 -7.47 1.66
C ILE A 125 6.19 -8.85 1.89
N GLN A 126 5.40 -9.84 2.38
CA GLN A 126 5.92 -11.19 2.66
C GLN A 126 6.33 -11.97 1.42
N SER A 127 5.83 -11.59 0.24
CA SER A 127 6.04 -12.34 -0.99
C SER A 127 6.90 -11.57 -1.98
N MET A 128 6.35 -10.56 -2.63
CA MET A 128 7.00 -9.85 -3.71
C MET A 128 8.14 -8.98 -3.18
N ASP A 129 7.89 -8.13 -2.19
CA ASP A 129 8.89 -7.18 -1.70
C ASP A 129 10.02 -7.92 -0.99
N MET A 130 9.73 -9.02 -0.31
CA MET A 130 10.73 -9.91 0.27
C MET A 130 11.70 -10.43 -0.80
N VAL A 131 11.18 -10.96 -1.91
CA VAL A 131 11.98 -11.47 -3.02
C VAL A 131 12.77 -10.34 -3.69
N THR A 132 12.13 -9.20 -3.92
CA THR A 132 12.71 -8.00 -4.52
C THR A 132 13.85 -7.45 -3.66
N ALA A 133 13.64 -7.29 -2.36
CA ALA A 133 14.65 -6.84 -1.41
C ALA A 133 15.85 -7.80 -1.33
N MET A 134 15.58 -9.12 -1.29
CA MET A 134 16.65 -10.13 -1.29
C MET A 134 17.48 -10.08 -2.57
N PHE A 135 16.83 -9.87 -3.72
CA PHE A 135 17.52 -9.67 -4.99
C PHE A 135 18.34 -8.37 -4.97
N PHE A 136 17.80 -7.27 -4.46
CA PHE A 136 18.52 -5.99 -4.36
C PHE A 136 19.81 -6.11 -3.55
N LYS A 137 19.76 -6.89 -2.46
CA LYS A 137 20.88 -7.13 -1.55
C LYS A 137 21.92 -8.10 -2.11
N SER A 138 21.49 -9.17 -2.76
CA SER A 138 22.38 -10.29 -3.14
C SER A 138 22.71 -10.39 -4.62
N GLY A 139 21.92 -9.77 -5.50
CA GLY A 139 21.99 -9.96 -6.95
C GLY A 139 21.52 -11.33 -7.43
N MET A 140 21.07 -12.22 -6.53
CA MET A 140 20.60 -13.56 -6.85
C MET A 140 19.10 -13.65 -6.70
N SER A 141 18.42 -14.22 -7.70
CA SER A 141 17.01 -14.56 -7.58
C SER A 141 16.87 -15.78 -6.65
N PRO A 142 15.93 -15.79 -5.69
CA PRO A 142 15.64 -16.97 -4.87
C PRO A 142 15.26 -18.19 -5.72
N CYS A 143 14.74 -17.98 -6.93
CA CYS A 143 14.42 -19.05 -7.87
C CYS A 143 15.66 -19.74 -8.50
N LEU A 144 16.85 -19.16 -8.34
CA LEU A 144 18.13 -19.68 -8.88
C LEU A 144 19.01 -20.36 -7.82
N MET A 145 18.55 -20.44 -6.56
CA MET A 145 19.20 -21.26 -5.55
C MET A 145 18.77 -22.72 -5.76
N HIS A 146 19.57 -23.47 -6.54
CA HIS A 146 19.53 -24.94 -6.60
C HIS A 146 20.68 -25.51 -5.77
#